data_AF-A0A7C4UKG3-F1
#
_entry.id   AF-A0A7C4UKG3-F1
#
_cell.length_a   1.000
_cell.length_b   1.000
_cell.length_c   1.000
_cell.angle_alpha   90.00
_cell.angle_beta   90.00
_cell.angle_gamma   90.00
#
_symmetry.space_group_name_H-M   'P 1'
#
loop_
_entity.id
_entity.type
_entity.pdbx_description
1 polymer ?
#
loop_
_entity_poly.entity_id
_entity_poly.type
_entity_poly.pdbx_seq_one_letter_code
_entity_poly.pdbx_strand_id
1 'polypeptide(L)'
;MVYFSEPFVGGFFGFGRTYGAVVRLECSSIAVLESDWPAALQQTNQWRQTRNDRASVLHLYLQVPKSAVPEAISFVADRILVAPTSMPEVFRGLCLEVNIFTPEMEHYMHLVLCPDLKGAPNVLI
;
A
#
# COMPACT_ATOMS: atom_id res chain seq x y z
N MET A 1 10.87 -4.85 -9.35
CA MET A 1 11.79 -4.45 -8.25
C MET A 1 10.98 -3.82 -7.14
N VAL A 2 11.26 -4.18 -5.88
CA VAL A 2 10.63 -3.59 -4.68
C VAL A 2 11.56 -2.53 -4.08
N TYR A 3 11.08 -1.31 -3.95
CA TYR A 3 11.73 -0.25 -3.20
C TYR A 3 10.89 0.08 -1.95
N PHE A 4 11.55 0.16 -0.80
CA PHE A 4 10.92 0.54 0.45
C PHE A 4 11.65 1.72 1.07
N SER A 5 10.90 2.71 1.52
CA SER A 5 11.43 3.83 2.29
C SER A 5 10.46 4.25 3.39
N GLU A 6 10.98 4.86 4.46
CA GLU A 6 10.19 5.54 5.48
C GLU A 6 10.46 7.05 5.38
N PRO A 7 9.88 7.77 4.41
CA PRO A 7 10.17 9.18 4.22
C PRO A 7 9.36 10.08 5.17
N PHE A 8 8.36 9.55 5.87
CA PHE A 8 7.43 10.34 6.66
C PHE A 8 7.50 10.04 8.16
N VAL A 9 7.78 11.09 8.93
CA VAL A 9 7.58 11.14 10.38
C VAL A 9 6.65 12.33 10.63
N GLY A 10 5.42 12.06 11.07
CA GLY A 10 4.42 13.11 11.30
C GLY A 10 3.65 12.86 12.60
N GLY A 11 3.11 13.91 13.21
CA GLY A 11 2.11 13.79 14.26
C GLY A 11 0.74 14.13 13.66
N PHE A 12 -0.18 13.18 13.63
CA PHE A 12 -1.57 13.47 13.26
C PHE A 12 -2.27 14.05 14.51
N PHE A 13 -2.93 15.21 14.36
CA PHE A 13 -3.68 15.94 15.39
C PHE A 13 -3.94 15.18 16.71
N GLY A 14 -3.15 15.44 17.75
CA GLY A 14 -3.38 14.91 19.11
C GLY A 14 -2.94 13.47 19.38
N PHE A 15 -2.50 12.73 18.36
CA PHE A 15 -1.86 11.42 18.52
C PHE A 15 -0.34 11.60 18.52
N GLY A 16 0.38 10.73 19.24
CA GLY A 16 1.85 10.77 19.34
C GLY A 16 2.54 10.65 17.97
N ARG A 17 3.88 10.61 17.97
CA ARG A 17 4.69 10.49 16.75
C ARG A 17 4.29 9.24 15.94
N THR A 18 3.68 9.42 14.78
CA THR A 18 3.33 8.36 13.83
C THR A 18 4.29 8.34 12.64
N TYR A 19 4.37 7.19 11.97
CA TYR A 19 5.30 6.91 10.90
C TYR A 19 4.53 6.48 9.66
N GLY A 20 4.97 7.02 8.52
CA GLY A 20 4.49 6.64 7.20
C GLY A 20 5.62 6.03 6.38
N ALA A 21 5.29 4.98 5.63
CA ALA A 21 6.22 4.33 4.72
C ALA A 21 5.71 4.32 3.29
N VAL A 22 6.64 4.10 2.36
CA VAL A 22 6.38 3.97 0.93
C VAL A 22 6.93 2.62 0.49
N VAL A 23 6.11 1.85 -0.21
CA VAL A 23 6.53 0.69 -0.99
C VAL A 23 6.26 1.00 -2.45
N ARG A 24 7.29 0.96 -3.28
CA ARG A 24 7.17 1.09 -4.73
C ARG A 24 7.53 -0.22 -5.41
N LEU A 25 6.64 -0.68 -6.27
CA LEU A 25 6.76 -1.88 -7.08
C LEU A 25 6.91 -1.43 -8.54
N GLU A 26 8.13 -1.48 -9.05
CA GLU A 26 8.43 -1.22 -10.46
C GLU A 26 8.40 -2.53 -11.23
N CYS A 27 7.35 -2.74 -12.03
CA CYS A 27 7.04 -4.03 -12.62
C CYS A 27 6.89 -3.89 -14.14
N SER A 28 7.56 -4.76 -14.90
CA SER A 28 7.43 -4.81 -16.36
C SER A 28 6.23 -5.63 -16.83
N SER A 29 5.54 -6.33 -15.92
CA SER A 29 4.33 -7.11 -16.18
C SER A 29 3.60 -7.43 -14.87
N ILE A 30 2.37 -7.93 -14.97
CA ILE A 30 1.62 -8.40 -13.81
C ILE A 30 2.31 -9.57 -13.09
N ALA A 31 2.93 -10.49 -13.82
CA ALA A 31 3.66 -11.62 -13.23
C ALA A 31 4.84 -11.16 -12.35
N VAL A 32 5.52 -10.06 -12.74
CA VAL A 32 6.57 -9.46 -11.90
C VAL A 32 5.96 -8.81 -10.66
N LEU A 33 4.81 -8.14 -10.77
CA LEU A 33 4.10 -7.58 -9.62
C LEU A 33 3.73 -8.68 -8.62
N GLU A 34 3.16 -9.79 -9.09
CA GLU A 34 2.80 -10.93 -8.25
C GLU A 34 4.00 -11.60 -7.60
N SER A 35 5.12 -11.72 -8.34
CA SER A 35 6.37 -12.28 -7.82
C SER A 35 7.03 -11.40 -6.76
N ASP A 36 6.92 -10.08 -6.90
CA ASP A 36 7.53 -9.10 -5.99
C ASP A 36 6.64 -8.83 -4.76
N TRP A 37 5.35 -9.15 -4.84
CA TRP A 37 4.38 -8.88 -3.78
C TRP A 37 4.73 -9.49 -2.42
N PRO A 38 5.18 -10.76 -2.30
CA PRO A 38 5.59 -11.33 -1.02
C PRO A 38 6.73 -10.53 -0.36
N ALA A 39 7.68 -10.03 -1.15
CA ALA A 39 8.79 -9.22 -0.64
C ALA A 39 8.29 -7.84 -0.15
N ALA A 40 7.34 -7.22 -0.84
CA ALA A 40 6.69 -6.00 -0.39
C ALA A 40 5.96 -6.19 0.96
N LEU A 41 5.23 -7.30 1.11
CA LEU A 41 4.56 -7.65 2.38
C LEU A 41 5.57 -7.88 3.51
N GLN A 42 6.67 -8.59 3.23
CA GLN A 42 7.72 -8.85 4.20
C GLN A 42 8.37 -7.56 4.70
N GLN A 43 8.75 -6.65 3.80
CA GLN A 43 9.37 -5.37 4.16
C GLN A 43 8.40 -4.49 4.97
N THR A 44 7.12 -4.45 4.57
CA THR A 44 6.08 -3.75 5.33
C THR A 44 5.94 -4.34 6.74
N ASN A 45 5.98 -5.67 6.88
CA ASN A 45 5.86 -6.32 8.17
C ASN A 45 7.05 -6.02 9.08
N GLN A 46 8.27 -6.07 8.55
CA GLN A 46 9.48 -5.70 9.28
C GLN A 46 9.41 -4.25 9.77
N TRP A 47 9.03 -3.33 8.89
CA TRP A 47 8.83 -1.93 9.25
C TRP A 47 7.83 -1.76 10.39
N ARG A 48 6.64 -2.41 10.29
CA ARG A 48 5.64 -2.37 11.35
C ARG A 48 6.18 -2.87 12.68
N GLN A 49 6.91 -3.98 12.69
CA GLN A 49 7.53 -4.52 13.90
C GLN A 49 8.49 -3.52 14.55
N THR A 50 9.23 -2.73 13.76
CA THR A 50 10.14 -1.70 14.31
C THR A 50 9.44 -0.46 14.84
N ARG A 51 8.16 -0.23 14.45
CA ARG A 51 7.38 0.97 14.81
C ARG A 51 6.23 0.68 15.75
N ASN A 52 5.97 -0.58 16.09
CA ASN A 52 4.88 -1.02 16.95
C ASN A 52 3.53 -0.42 16.49
N ASP A 53 2.82 0.23 17.40
CA ASP A 53 1.53 0.90 17.22
C ASP A 53 1.63 2.27 16.53
N ARG A 54 2.83 2.72 16.16
CA ARG A 54 3.07 4.04 15.58
C ARG A 54 3.16 4.04 14.06
N ALA A 55 3.13 2.87 13.42
CA ALA A 55 2.97 2.77 11.97
C ALA A 55 1.52 3.10 11.59
N SER A 56 1.30 4.12 10.77
CA SER A 56 -0.05 4.64 10.52
C SER A 56 -0.42 4.74 9.06
N VAL A 57 0.53 5.02 8.17
CA VAL A 57 0.25 5.21 6.74
C VAL A 57 1.22 4.41 5.90
N LEU A 58 0.72 3.76 4.85
CA LEU A 58 1.54 3.08 3.85
C LEU A 58 1.11 3.52 2.46
N HIS A 59 2.02 4.16 1.72
CA HIS A 59 1.84 4.46 0.31
C HIS A 59 2.30 3.27 -0.52
N LEU A 60 1.40 2.68 -1.30
CA LEU A 60 1.66 1.59 -2.22
C LEU A 60 1.66 2.13 -3.65
N TYR A 61 2.85 2.26 -4.24
CA TYR A 61 3.05 2.74 -5.61
C TYR A 61 3.29 1.55 -6.55
N LEU A 62 2.33 1.28 -7.43
CA LEU A 62 2.44 0.24 -8.46
C LEU A 62 2.75 0.91 -9.80
N GLN A 63 3.98 0.75 -10.27
CA GLN A 63 4.40 1.21 -11.58
C GLN A 63 4.37 0.04 -12.57
N VAL A 64 3.47 0.11 -13.55
CA VAL A 64 3.24 -0.97 -14.53
C VAL A 64 3.17 -0.39 -15.95
N PRO A 65 3.53 -1.15 -17.00
CA PRO A 65 3.31 -0.68 -18.37
C PRO A 65 1.81 -0.47 -18.64
N LYS A 66 1.48 0.44 -19.54
CA LYS A 66 0.09 0.79 -19.89
C LYS A 66 -0.77 -0.42 -20.24
N SER A 67 -0.19 -1.42 -20.90
CA SER A 67 -0.89 -2.66 -21.27
C SER A 67 -1.25 -3.56 -20.09
N ALA A 68 -0.66 -3.37 -18.91
CA ALA A 68 -0.89 -4.17 -17.70
C ALA A 68 -1.72 -3.42 -16.64
N VAL A 69 -2.21 -2.21 -16.94
CA VAL A 69 -2.99 -1.40 -16.00
C VAL A 69 -4.29 -2.11 -15.58
N PRO A 70 -5.10 -2.69 -16.48
CA PRO A 70 -6.32 -3.42 -16.08
C PRO A 70 -6.05 -4.57 -15.11
N GLU A 71 -4.97 -5.31 -15.34
CA GLU A 71 -4.53 -6.43 -14.50
C GLU A 71 -4.01 -5.93 -13.15
N ALA A 72 -3.29 -4.80 -13.12
CA ALA A 72 -2.85 -4.18 -11.88
C ALA A 72 -4.02 -3.66 -11.02
N ILE A 73 -5.06 -3.11 -11.65
CA ILE A 73 -6.31 -2.71 -10.95
C ILE A 73 -6.99 -3.95 -10.37
N SER A 74 -7.09 -5.03 -11.15
CA SER A 74 -7.68 -6.30 -10.70
C SER A 74 -6.89 -6.89 -9.52
N PHE A 75 -5.56 -6.84 -9.60
CA PHE A 75 -4.68 -7.25 -8.50
C PHE A 75 -4.92 -6.44 -7.22
N VAL A 76 -5.07 -5.12 -7.31
CA VAL A 76 -5.41 -4.28 -6.15
C VAL A 76 -6.77 -4.67 -5.59
N ALA A 77 -7.76 -4.90 -6.44
CA ALA A 77 -9.07 -5.35 -6.00
C ALA A 77 -9.00 -6.67 -5.22
N ASP A 78 -8.28 -7.66 -5.74
CA ASP A 78 -8.17 -9.01 -5.16
C ASP A 78 -7.29 -9.09 -3.90
N ARG A 79 -6.35 -8.16 -3.71
CA ARG A 79 -5.40 -8.20 -2.60
C ARG A 79 -5.69 -7.17 -1.51
N ILE A 80 -6.33 -6.07 -1.87
CA ILE A 80 -6.48 -4.89 -1.01
C ILE A 80 -7.96 -4.56 -0.79
N LEU A 81 -8.82 -4.64 -1.82
CA LEU A 81 -10.26 -4.36 -1.72
C LEU A 81 -11.11 -5.59 -1.43
N VAL A 82 -10.60 -6.44 -0.54
CA VAL A 82 -11.28 -7.66 -0.10
C VAL A 82 -11.84 -7.52 1.30
N ALA A 83 -12.65 -8.48 1.72
CA ALA A 83 -13.10 -8.58 3.10
C ALA A 83 -11.90 -8.49 4.07
N PRO A 84 -12.02 -7.81 5.23
CA PRO A 84 -10.89 -7.60 6.15
C PRO A 84 -10.21 -8.90 6.64
N THR A 85 -10.93 -10.01 6.64
CA THR A 85 -10.42 -11.36 6.96
C THR A 85 -9.48 -11.91 5.90
N SER A 86 -9.65 -11.49 4.65
CA SER A 86 -8.87 -11.94 3.48
C SER A 86 -7.74 -10.98 3.12
N MET A 87 -7.77 -9.74 3.63
CA MET A 87 -6.70 -8.77 3.45
C MET A 87 -5.44 -9.21 4.22
N PRO A 88 -4.24 -9.03 3.66
CA PRO A 88 -2.99 -9.28 4.39
C PRO A 88 -3.00 -8.61 5.76
N GLU A 89 -2.70 -9.37 6.81
CA GLU A 89 -2.74 -8.89 8.20
C GLU A 89 -1.84 -7.68 8.43
N VAL A 90 -0.72 -7.62 7.70
CA VAL A 90 0.24 -6.52 7.69
C VAL A 90 -0.38 -5.17 7.27
N PHE A 91 -1.55 -5.15 6.65
CA PHE A 91 -2.26 -3.92 6.30
C PHE A 91 -3.31 -3.50 7.33
N ARG A 92 -3.71 -4.38 8.25
CA ARG A 92 -4.76 -4.06 9.23
C ARG A 92 -4.35 -2.89 10.12
N GLY A 93 -5.21 -1.89 10.21
CA GLY A 93 -4.98 -0.68 11.01
C GLY A 93 -4.03 0.34 10.38
N LEU A 94 -3.52 0.11 9.17
CA LEU A 94 -2.83 1.14 8.39
C LEU A 94 -3.84 1.88 7.51
N CYS A 95 -3.67 3.18 7.36
CA CYS A 95 -4.22 3.85 6.18
C CYS A 95 -3.35 3.53 4.97
N LEU A 96 -3.95 2.96 3.92
CA LEU A 96 -3.27 2.61 2.68
C LEU A 96 -3.58 3.66 1.63
N GLU A 97 -2.55 4.20 1.00
CA GLU A 97 -2.67 5.05 -0.18
C GLU A 97 -2.13 4.28 -1.39
N VAL A 98 -3.02 3.73 -2.20
CA VAL A 98 -2.68 2.89 -3.36
C VAL A 98 -2.72 3.73 -4.62
N ASN A 99 -1.64 3.69 -5.38
CA ASN A 99 -1.47 4.44 -6.62
C ASN A 99 -1.02 3.50 -7.74
N ILE A 100 -1.69 3.54 -8.89
CA ILE A 100 -1.26 2.84 -10.11
C ILE A 100 -0.89 3.89 -11.15
N PHE A 101 0.32 3.79 -11.69
CA PHE A 101 0.83 4.70 -12.71
C PHE A 101 1.76 3.99 -13.70
N THR A 102 1.97 4.60 -14.86
CA THR A 102 2.93 4.08 -15.86
C THR A 102 4.34 4.63 -15.63
N PRO A 103 5.38 4.07 -16.27
CA PRO A 103 6.73 4.64 -16.21
C PRO A 103 6.82 6.10 -16.66
N GLU A 104 5.89 6.55 -17.52
CA GLU A 104 5.74 7.94 -17.97
C GLU A 104 5.00 8.82 -16.93
N MET A 105 4.70 8.27 -15.75
CA MET A 105 4.00 8.94 -14.65
C MET A 105 2.54 9.31 -14.98
N GLU A 106 1.91 8.63 -15.95
CA GLU A 106 0.47 8.73 -16.15
C GLU A 106 -0.24 8.01 -14.99
N HIS A 107 -1.07 8.72 -14.21
CA HIS A 107 -1.82 8.16 -13.09
C HIS A 107 -3.16 7.57 -13.55
N TYR A 108 -3.41 6.32 -13.17
CA TYR A 108 -4.63 5.57 -13.55
C TYR A 108 -5.53 5.24 -12.36
N MET A 109 -4.96 5.18 -11.16
CA MET A 109 -5.71 4.91 -9.94
C MET A 109 -5.04 5.63 -8.77
N HIS A 110 -5.87 6.26 -7.94
CA HIS A 110 -5.52 6.75 -6.62
C HIS A 110 -6.64 6.31 -5.66
N LEU A 111 -6.26 5.63 -4.59
CA LEU A 111 -7.21 5.07 -3.65
C LEU A 111 -6.70 5.22 -2.21
N VAL A 112 -7.54 5.76 -1.33
CA VAL A 112 -7.23 5.90 0.09
C VAL A 112 -8.15 5.00 0.91
N LEU A 113 -7.55 4.08 1.66
CA LEU A 113 -8.23 3.14 2.54
C LEU A 113 -7.75 3.36 3.96
N CYS A 114 -8.50 4.10 4.76
CA CYS A 114 -8.17 4.28 6.16
C CYS A 114 -9.04 3.37 7.05
N PRO A 115 -8.50 2.81 8.15
CA PRO A 115 -9.34 2.18 9.15
C PRO A 115 -10.29 3.24 9.72
N ASP A 116 -11.57 2.91 9.83
CA ASP A 116 -12.56 3.64 10.61
C ASP A 116 -12.04 3.76 12.06
N LEU A 117 -12.55 4.73 12.80
CA LEU A 117 -12.28 4.91 14.24
C LEU A 117 -12.62 3.65 15.08
N LYS A 118 -13.32 2.68 14.47
CA LYS A 118 -13.68 1.35 15.01
C LYS A 118 -12.93 0.16 14.39
N GLY A 119 -11.96 0.40 13.49
CA GLY A 119 -11.08 -0.63 12.91
C GLY A 119 -11.56 -1.29 11.61
N ALA A 120 -12.64 -0.82 10.98
CA ALA A 120 -13.11 -1.33 9.68
C ALA A 120 -12.61 -0.44 8.52
N PRO A 121 -12.08 -0.96 7.40
CA PRO A 121 -11.61 -0.10 6.32
C PRO A 121 -12.77 0.69 5.69
N ASN A 122 -12.66 2.03 5.67
CA ASN A 122 -13.54 2.91 4.91
C ASN A 122 -12.82 3.32 3.62
N VAL A 123 -13.52 3.18 2.49
CA VAL A 123 -13.03 3.66 1.19
C VAL A 123 -13.35 5.15 1.09
N LEU A 124 -12.33 5.99 0.93
CA LEU A 124 -12.50 7.39 0.55
C LEU A 124 -12.16 7.51 -0.94
N ILE A 125 -13.18 7.85 -1.74
CA ILE A 125 -13.07 8.09 -3.19
C ILE A 125 -12.93 9.59 -3.43
#